data_AF-A0AAU7CEJ3-F1
#
_entry.id   AF-A0AAU7CEJ3-F1
#
_cell.length_a   1.000
_cell.length_b   1.000
_cell.length_c   1.000
_cell.angle_alpha   90.00
_cell.angle_beta   90.00
_cell.angle_gamma   90.00
#
_symmetry.space_group_name_H-M   'P 1'
#
loop_
_entity.id
_entity.type
_entity.pdbx_description
1 polymer ?
#
loop_
_entity_poly.entity_id
_entity_poly.type
_entity_poly.pdbx_seq_one_letter_code
_entity_poly.pdbx_strand_id
1 'polypeptide(L)'
;MKQIYYTQCPIGYGLGASNGFQIKRLTPGYPISGDFRYLGLRAFLAGTRTMAPSALRYRRNEQGEAEVAWLAPRSHEYDTERGRWGRPGGHFAHGLLLDDTELETLGNWPAGLFNRPLWIRSDPVPSRGEPPAALELSVADLSDPPGFDAFDKLVPGTDATLLAQLLTSLAAVVREGRTLFLIDDPERLADRIALLTLAFPAAWRPALTFSTYHDRPEELPGFRIQGSIPAARPNRHALLANGIVADLGSGRIEPQIEPTPWATTLANWLTARGPANRWAWEETARRAGIARSSCATDSIWTDEWLNQLHDFDRLAHPKRNAPAETGEWAELASLTRWARRHGLAEELVKARPPSWWREVTGGSNDARLALREHLAQPSAWIPDDEPGGWGELIARWSRDLAPNERISLIEAALGSAPAADRPGFVRALIGALPDPEARETLRWLQALPSSDRALLLALGVRSAVADALKNQDTRPIRSVLVQAFGLPESLPAVLDALAAEAATQPSAIEEMAAWIARALEPAGPGPLRSSCAGHSARGMRRSSGSSPICDESLRIRRTEKAGRPSIRWSRSRCKVSSELSRSKSVGILLCRMKPFAGPWKRFS
;
A
#
# COMPACT_ATOMS: atom_id res chain seq x y z
N MET A 1 -21.68 -1.49 -23.85
CA MET A 1 -20.87 -2.39 -24.67
C MET A 1 -21.35 -2.26 -26.10
N LYS A 2 -20.48 -1.90 -27.03
CA LYS A 2 -20.84 -1.83 -28.47
C LYS A 2 -20.18 -2.97 -29.21
N GLN A 3 -20.92 -3.58 -30.14
CA GLN A 3 -20.39 -4.65 -30.98
C GLN A 3 -19.93 -4.09 -32.33
N ILE A 4 -18.72 -4.45 -32.74
CA ILE A 4 -18.09 -4.08 -34.01
C ILE A 4 -18.13 -5.28 -34.95
N TYR A 5 -18.48 -5.06 -36.21
CA TYR A 5 -18.40 -6.09 -37.25
C TYR A 5 -17.39 -5.68 -38.30
N TYR A 6 -16.51 -6.63 -38.65
CA TYR A 6 -15.51 -6.43 -39.69
C TYR A 6 -15.80 -7.34 -40.89
N THR A 7 -15.31 -6.96 -42.05
CA THR A 7 -15.36 -7.77 -43.28
C THR A 7 -13.96 -7.83 -43.87
N GLN A 8 -13.53 -9.01 -44.30
CA GLN A 8 -12.27 -9.16 -45.00
C GLN A 8 -12.41 -8.50 -46.39
N CYS A 9 -11.35 -7.85 -46.87
CA CYS A 9 -11.38 -7.04 -48.08
C CYS A 9 -10.19 -7.43 -48.96
N PRO A 10 -10.42 -7.72 -50.25
CA PRO A 10 -9.35 -8.10 -51.16
C PRO A 10 -8.52 -6.88 -51.59
N ILE A 11 -7.27 -7.15 -51.95
CA ILE A 11 -6.38 -6.21 -52.65
C ILE A 11 -7.13 -5.64 -53.86
N GLY A 12 -7.14 -4.31 -53.98
CA GLY A 12 -7.68 -3.60 -55.14
C GLY A 12 -9.16 -3.18 -55.03
N TYR A 13 -9.85 -3.45 -53.91
CA TYR A 13 -11.24 -3.00 -53.70
C TYR A 13 -11.32 -1.53 -53.22
N GLY A 14 -10.68 -0.60 -53.95
CA GLY A 14 -10.76 0.84 -53.68
C GLY A 14 -10.07 1.35 -52.41
N LEU A 15 -9.42 0.48 -51.63
CA LEU A 15 -8.76 0.77 -50.34
C LEU A 15 -7.22 0.74 -50.42
N GLY A 16 -6.64 0.79 -51.63
CA GLY A 16 -5.21 0.65 -51.86
C GLY A 16 -4.73 -0.81 -52.01
N ALA A 17 -3.41 -1.00 -52.04
CA ALA A 17 -2.74 -2.25 -52.43
C ALA A 17 -2.65 -3.33 -51.33
N SER A 18 -3.48 -3.30 -50.28
CA SER A 18 -3.33 -4.16 -49.11
C SER A 18 -4.59 -5.00 -48.80
N ASN A 19 -4.37 -6.25 -48.38
CA ASN A 19 -5.39 -7.22 -47.90
C ASN A 19 -5.59 -7.10 -46.38
N GLY A 20 -6.84 -7.02 -45.91
CA GLY A 20 -7.13 -6.85 -44.47
C GLY A 20 -8.62 -6.80 -44.15
N PHE A 21 -8.97 -6.27 -42.98
CA PHE A 21 -10.34 -6.22 -42.47
C PHE A 21 -10.82 -4.78 -42.31
N GLN A 22 -12.04 -4.47 -42.73
CA GLN A 22 -12.64 -3.14 -42.59
C GLN A 22 -13.86 -3.18 -41.68
N ILE A 23 -14.04 -2.15 -40.83
CA ILE A 23 -15.27 -1.95 -40.06
C ILE A 23 -16.46 -1.76 -41.01
N LYS A 24 -17.57 -2.42 -40.70
CA LYS A 24 -18.80 -2.37 -41.48
C LYS A 24 -20.03 -1.97 -40.68
N ARG A 25 -20.05 -2.21 -39.36
CA ARG A 25 -21.21 -1.95 -38.49
C ARG A 25 -20.80 -1.79 -37.02
N LEU A 26 -21.56 -0.97 -36.29
CA LEU A 26 -21.54 -0.82 -34.82
C LEU A 26 -22.96 -1.06 -34.26
N THR A 27 -23.23 -2.21 -33.62
CA THR A 27 -24.56 -2.53 -33.02
C THR A 27 -25.77 -2.38 -34.00
N PRO A 28 -27.05 -2.62 -33.62
CA PRO A 28 -28.16 -2.56 -34.57
C PRO A 28 -28.49 -1.16 -35.15
N GLY A 29 -27.94 -0.88 -36.33
CA GLY A 29 -28.23 0.27 -37.21
C GLY A 29 -27.12 0.36 -38.28
N TYR A 30 -27.45 0.57 -39.56
CA TYR A 30 -26.46 0.66 -40.66
C TYR A 30 -26.10 2.13 -40.95
N PRO A 31 -24.92 2.39 -41.55
CA PRO A 31 -23.68 2.83 -40.91
C PRO A 31 -23.68 4.32 -40.47
N ILE A 32 -22.69 4.72 -39.65
CA ILE A 32 -22.11 6.07 -39.79
C ILE A 32 -21.22 6.00 -41.03
N SER A 33 -21.63 6.62 -42.12
CA SER A 33 -20.75 6.87 -43.26
C SER A 33 -19.49 7.59 -42.76
N GLY A 34 -18.30 6.97 -42.83
CA GLY A 34 -17.04 7.66 -42.48
C GLY A 34 -15.99 6.85 -41.71
N ASP A 35 -16.34 5.77 -41.01
CA ASP A 35 -15.34 4.96 -40.28
C ASP A 35 -14.75 3.86 -41.19
N PHE A 36 -13.66 4.21 -41.90
CA PHE A 36 -12.94 3.33 -42.81
C PHE A 36 -11.72 2.66 -42.14
N ARG A 37 -11.68 2.58 -40.80
CA ARG A 37 -10.54 1.97 -40.10
C ARG A 37 -10.31 0.54 -40.60
N TYR A 38 -9.08 0.34 -41.07
CA TYR A 38 -8.61 -0.89 -41.70
C TYR A 38 -7.64 -1.59 -40.75
N LEU A 39 -7.94 -2.85 -40.45
CA LEU A 39 -7.10 -3.74 -39.68
C LEU A 39 -6.33 -4.61 -40.66
N GLY A 40 -5.07 -4.27 -40.89
CA GLY A 40 -4.18 -5.08 -41.73
C GLY A 40 -4.05 -6.49 -41.16
N LEU A 41 -4.36 -7.50 -41.98
CA LEU A 41 -4.13 -8.92 -41.70
C LEU A 41 -4.35 -9.69 -43.00
N ARG A 42 -3.31 -10.34 -43.51
CA ARG A 42 -3.48 -11.14 -44.74
C ARG A 42 -4.24 -12.42 -44.45
N ALA A 43 -5.14 -12.78 -45.36
CA ALA A 43 -5.88 -14.03 -45.25
C ALA A 43 -5.00 -15.27 -45.43
N PHE A 44 -3.96 -15.17 -46.26
CA PHE A 44 -3.03 -16.26 -46.57
C PHE A 44 -1.60 -15.88 -46.18
N LEU A 45 -0.81 -16.86 -45.75
CA LEU A 45 0.62 -16.66 -45.50
C LEU A 45 1.33 -16.31 -46.81
N ALA A 46 2.32 -15.41 -46.73
CA ALA A 46 2.98 -14.85 -47.89
C ALA A 46 3.55 -15.93 -48.82
N GLY A 47 3.12 -15.91 -50.09
CA GLY A 47 3.59 -16.86 -51.11
C GLY A 47 3.00 -18.27 -50.99
N THR A 48 1.95 -18.47 -50.19
CA THR A 48 1.30 -19.78 -49.99
C THR A 48 -0.22 -19.69 -50.18
N ARG A 49 -0.88 -20.85 -50.21
CA ARG A 49 -2.34 -20.98 -50.09
C ARG A 49 -2.77 -21.36 -48.67
N THR A 50 -1.84 -21.38 -47.72
CA THR A 50 -2.11 -21.71 -46.33
C THR A 50 -2.77 -20.52 -45.67
N MET A 51 -3.89 -20.78 -45.00
CA MET A 51 -4.62 -19.77 -44.24
C MET A 51 -3.76 -19.22 -43.10
N ALA A 52 -3.83 -17.91 -42.89
CA ALA A 52 -3.26 -17.29 -41.71
C ALA A 52 -4.05 -17.70 -40.44
N PRO A 53 -3.38 -17.79 -39.27
CA PRO A 53 -4.05 -18.01 -38.00
C PRO A 53 -5.09 -16.93 -37.67
N SER A 54 -6.06 -17.29 -36.84
CA SER A 54 -6.98 -16.31 -36.27
C SER A 54 -6.26 -15.42 -35.27
N ALA A 55 -6.64 -14.15 -35.19
CA ALA A 55 -6.00 -13.15 -34.35
C ALA A 55 -7.01 -12.47 -33.41
N LEU A 56 -6.72 -12.47 -32.11
CA LEU A 56 -7.35 -11.58 -31.15
C LEU A 56 -6.47 -10.35 -30.98
N ARG A 57 -7.06 -9.16 -31.14
CA ARG A 57 -6.40 -7.87 -30.92
C ARG A 57 -7.07 -7.13 -29.78
N TYR A 58 -6.27 -6.50 -28.96
CA TYR A 58 -6.73 -5.59 -27.91
C TYR A 58 -5.90 -4.31 -27.96
N ARG A 59 -6.59 -3.17 -28.02
CA ARG A 59 -5.99 -1.84 -27.90
C ARG A 59 -6.92 -0.86 -27.17
N ARG A 60 -6.37 0.26 -26.74
CA ARG A 60 -7.15 1.43 -26.30
C ARG A 60 -7.25 2.42 -27.47
N ASN A 61 -8.45 2.92 -27.74
CA ASN A 61 -8.66 3.95 -28.77
C ASN A 61 -8.30 5.36 -28.22
N GLU A 62 -8.40 6.39 -29.07
CA GLU A 62 -8.14 7.79 -28.68
C GLU A 62 -9.09 8.30 -27.58
N GLN A 63 -10.27 7.69 -27.45
CA GLN A 63 -11.27 8.00 -26.43
C GLN A 63 -11.05 7.22 -25.13
N GLY A 64 -10.01 6.38 -25.07
CA GLY A 64 -9.71 5.52 -23.94
C GLY A 64 -10.55 4.25 -23.85
N GLU A 65 -11.49 3.99 -24.76
CA GLU A 65 -12.28 2.75 -24.78
C GLU A 65 -11.41 1.55 -25.20
N ALA A 66 -11.70 0.38 -24.64
CA ALA A 66 -11.07 -0.87 -24.99
C ALA A 66 -11.71 -1.48 -26.24
N GLU A 67 -10.94 -1.52 -27.34
CA GLU A 67 -11.31 -2.21 -28.57
C GLU A 67 -10.70 -3.63 -28.56
N VAL A 68 -11.56 -4.64 -28.50
CA VAL A 68 -11.19 -6.06 -28.58
C VAL A 68 -11.73 -6.63 -29.88
N ALA A 69 -10.86 -7.07 -30.80
CA ALA A 69 -11.26 -7.57 -32.11
C ALA A 69 -10.78 -9.00 -32.32
N TRP A 70 -11.71 -9.91 -32.62
CA TRP A 70 -11.43 -11.24 -33.16
C TRP A 70 -11.40 -11.17 -34.68
N LEU A 71 -10.34 -11.66 -35.31
CA LEU A 71 -10.14 -11.65 -36.77
C LEU A 71 -9.84 -13.08 -37.23
N ALA A 72 -10.77 -13.70 -37.95
CA ALA A 72 -10.57 -15.06 -38.49
C ALA A 72 -10.55 -15.02 -40.04
N PRO A 73 -9.37 -15.22 -40.66
CA PRO A 73 -9.23 -15.37 -42.10
C PRO A 73 -10.09 -16.50 -42.69
N ARG A 74 -10.50 -16.38 -43.97
CA ARG A 74 -11.19 -17.45 -44.72
C ARG A 74 -10.61 -17.69 -46.11
N SER A 75 -10.68 -18.94 -46.58
CA SER A 75 -10.17 -19.37 -47.90
C SER A 75 -11.09 -18.98 -49.06
N HIS A 76 -12.40 -18.91 -48.82
CA HIS A 76 -13.42 -18.60 -49.83
C HIS A 76 -14.25 -17.40 -49.40
N GLU A 77 -13.78 -16.21 -49.75
CA GLU A 77 -14.60 -14.99 -49.71
C GLU A 77 -15.32 -14.75 -51.05
N TYR A 78 -14.95 -15.53 -52.07
CA TYR A 78 -15.24 -15.26 -53.48
C TYR A 78 -16.52 -15.93 -54.00
N ASP A 79 -17.11 -16.87 -53.26
CA ASP A 79 -18.27 -17.64 -53.71
C ASP A 79 -19.63 -17.06 -53.27
N THR A 80 -19.64 -15.98 -52.48
CA THR A 80 -20.89 -15.30 -52.11
C THR A 80 -21.10 -14.06 -52.96
N GLU A 81 -21.85 -14.30 -54.02
CA GLU A 81 -22.33 -13.42 -55.07
C GLU A 81 -22.77 -12.00 -54.66
N ARG A 82 -22.73 -11.15 -55.68
CA ARG A 82 -23.40 -9.85 -55.82
C ARG A 82 -24.89 -9.91 -55.43
N GLY A 83 -25.21 -9.81 -54.15
CA GLY A 83 -26.53 -9.36 -53.72
C GLY A 83 -26.76 -7.87 -54.06
N ARG A 84 -28.00 -7.36 -54.01
CA ARG A 84 -28.36 -5.93 -54.24
C ARG A 84 -27.57 -4.91 -53.40
N TRP A 85 -26.87 -5.39 -52.37
CA TRP A 85 -26.06 -4.60 -51.44
C TRP A 85 -24.54 -4.84 -51.58
N GLY A 86 -24.12 -5.63 -52.58
CA GLY A 86 -22.74 -5.76 -53.06
C GLY A 86 -21.68 -6.16 -52.03
N ARG A 87 -21.93 -7.18 -51.17
CA ARG A 87 -20.95 -7.57 -50.14
C ARG A 87 -20.88 -9.08 -49.83
N PRO A 88 -19.70 -9.59 -49.42
CA PRO A 88 -19.49 -10.98 -49.02
C PRO A 88 -20.36 -11.37 -47.81
N GLY A 89 -20.95 -12.56 -47.89
CA GLY A 89 -21.66 -13.23 -46.80
C GLY A 89 -20.73 -14.21 -46.11
N GLY A 90 -20.57 -14.07 -44.79
CA GLY A 90 -19.76 -14.96 -43.97
C GLY A 90 -18.92 -14.18 -42.96
N HIS A 91 -19.48 -13.89 -41.80
CA HIS A 91 -18.78 -13.22 -40.70
C HIS A 91 -17.76 -14.16 -40.07
N PHE A 92 -16.60 -13.64 -39.67
CA PHE A 92 -15.89 -14.16 -38.49
C PHE A 92 -15.04 -13.12 -37.77
N ALA A 93 -14.85 -11.95 -38.38
CA ALA A 93 -14.21 -10.86 -37.69
C ALA A 93 -15.26 -9.96 -36.99
N HIS A 94 -15.24 -9.95 -35.66
CA HIS A 94 -16.11 -9.13 -34.82
C HIS A 94 -15.31 -8.57 -33.65
N GLY A 95 -15.85 -7.57 -32.98
CA GLY A 95 -15.19 -6.98 -31.83
C GLY A 95 -16.16 -6.38 -30.83
N LEU A 96 -15.62 -6.01 -29.68
CA LEU A 96 -16.30 -5.26 -28.64
C LEU A 96 -15.56 -3.94 -28.43
N LEU A 97 -16.34 -2.89 -28.23
CA LEU A 97 -15.89 -1.64 -27.66
C LEU A 97 -16.45 -1.58 -26.24
N LEU A 98 -15.53 -1.64 -25.28
CA LEU A 98 -15.81 -1.71 -23.84
C LEU A 98 -15.36 -0.40 -23.20
N ASP A 99 -16.20 0.15 -22.33
CA ASP A 99 -15.74 1.16 -21.38
C ASP A 99 -14.92 0.49 -20.24
N ASP A 100 -14.39 1.30 -19.31
CA ASP A 100 -13.58 0.78 -18.21
C ASP A 100 -14.38 -0.11 -17.25
N THR A 101 -15.67 0.17 -17.01
CA THR A 101 -16.51 -0.65 -16.12
C THR A 101 -16.76 -2.01 -16.76
N GLU A 102 -17.00 -2.04 -18.07
CA GLU A 102 -17.21 -3.26 -18.82
C GLU A 102 -15.92 -4.08 -18.94
N LEU A 103 -14.77 -3.44 -19.13
CA LEU A 103 -13.48 -4.13 -19.13
C LEU A 103 -13.15 -4.71 -17.74
N GLU A 104 -13.52 -4.03 -16.66
CA GLU A 104 -13.35 -4.54 -15.30
C GLU A 104 -14.14 -5.84 -15.06
N THR A 105 -15.30 -6.02 -15.70
CA THR A 105 -16.06 -7.29 -15.61
C THR A 105 -15.31 -8.50 -16.17
N LEU A 106 -14.36 -8.27 -17.09
CA LEU A 106 -13.42 -9.28 -17.60
C LEU A 106 -12.19 -9.48 -16.70
N GLY A 107 -12.15 -8.88 -15.51
CA GLY A 107 -10.94 -8.81 -14.69
C GLY A 107 -9.81 -8.06 -15.39
N ASN A 108 -10.17 -7.13 -16.28
CA ASN A 108 -9.25 -6.42 -17.15
C ASN A 108 -8.38 -7.34 -18.04
N TRP A 109 -8.85 -8.54 -18.39
CA TRP A 109 -8.06 -9.51 -19.16
C TRP A 109 -8.69 -9.88 -20.52
N PRO A 110 -8.59 -9.00 -21.54
CA PRO A 110 -9.11 -9.28 -22.87
C PRO A 110 -8.57 -10.55 -23.52
N ALA A 111 -7.32 -10.93 -23.22
CA ALA A 111 -6.70 -12.13 -23.81
C ALA A 111 -7.46 -13.42 -23.43
N GLY A 112 -8.17 -13.42 -22.30
CA GLY A 112 -9.02 -14.53 -21.86
C GLY A 112 -10.19 -14.84 -22.80
N LEU A 113 -10.53 -13.93 -23.71
CA LEU A 113 -11.58 -14.16 -24.70
C LEU A 113 -11.13 -15.08 -25.85
N PHE A 114 -9.82 -15.25 -26.07
CA PHE A 114 -9.28 -15.95 -27.25
C PHE A 114 -9.89 -17.35 -27.44
N ASN A 115 -10.07 -18.11 -26.35
CA ASN A 115 -10.58 -19.48 -26.39
C ASN A 115 -12.02 -19.63 -25.84
N ARG A 116 -12.76 -18.54 -25.60
CA ARG A 116 -14.13 -18.66 -25.09
C ARG A 116 -15.09 -19.12 -26.19
N PRO A 117 -15.81 -20.24 -26.04
CA PRO A 117 -16.73 -20.74 -27.07
C PRO A 117 -17.84 -19.77 -27.45
N LEU A 118 -18.28 -18.91 -26.51
CA LEU A 118 -19.27 -17.86 -26.76
C LEU A 118 -18.72 -16.73 -27.65
N TRP A 119 -17.40 -16.58 -27.70
CA TRP A 119 -16.68 -15.58 -28.50
C TRP A 119 -16.29 -16.14 -29.88
N ILE A 120 -15.84 -17.41 -29.95
CA ILE A 120 -15.43 -18.06 -31.21
C ILE A 120 -16.62 -18.77 -31.90
N ARG A 121 -17.74 -18.08 -32.14
CA ARG A 121 -18.93 -18.71 -32.74
C ARG A 121 -19.03 -18.55 -34.25
N SER A 122 -18.59 -19.57 -34.99
CA SER A 122 -19.22 -20.16 -36.18
C SER A 122 -20.64 -19.71 -36.60
N ASP A 123 -20.88 -18.74 -37.49
CA ASP A 123 -22.20 -18.54 -38.10
C ASP A 123 -22.38 -19.72 -39.06
N PRO A 124 -23.38 -20.58 -38.84
CA PRO A 124 -23.50 -21.83 -39.59
C PRO A 124 -23.89 -21.61 -41.06
N VAL A 125 -24.43 -20.44 -41.41
CA VAL A 125 -24.94 -20.13 -42.76
C VAL A 125 -24.53 -18.71 -43.18
N PRO A 126 -24.13 -18.47 -44.44
CA PRO A 126 -23.90 -17.11 -44.95
C PRO A 126 -25.15 -16.23 -44.82
N SER A 127 -24.98 -14.96 -44.45
CA SER A 127 -26.10 -14.05 -44.19
C SER A 127 -26.95 -13.69 -45.42
N ARG A 128 -26.50 -14.01 -46.65
CA ARG A 128 -27.28 -13.86 -47.91
C ARG A 128 -28.05 -12.53 -48.08
N GLY A 129 -27.53 -11.43 -47.54
CA GLY A 129 -28.14 -10.10 -47.61
C GLY A 129 -28.96 -9.68 -46.38
N GLU A 130 -29.12 -10.57 -45.40
CA GLU A 130 -29.65 -10.26 -44.07
C GLU A 130 -28.57 -9.67 -43.16
N PRO A 131 -28.92 -8.80 -42.21
CA PRO A 131 -27.98 -8.36 -41.19
C PRO A 131 -27.57 -9.56 -40.31
N PRO A 132 -26.30 -9.64 -39.86
CA PRO A 132 -25.97 -10.58 -38.79
C PRO A 132 -26.87 -10.36 -37.59
N ALA A 133 -27.27 -11.46 -36.96
CA ALA A 133 -27.82 -11.43 -35.62
C ALA A 133 -26.82 -10.73 -34.68
N ALA A 134 -27.33 -9.99 -33.70
CA ALA A 134 -26.48 -9.48 -32.64
C ALA A 134 -25.78 -10.67 -31.97
N LEU A 135 -24.51 -10.52 -31.58
CA LEU A 135 -23.98 -11.47 -30.61
C LEU A 135 -24.84 -11.32 -29.36
N GLU A 136 -25.50 -12.39 -28.95
CA GLU A 136 -26.22 -12.50 -27.67
C GLU A 136 -25.19 -12.56 -26.51
N LEU A 137 -24.24 -11.62 -26.53
CA LEU A 137 -23.23 -11.42 -25.49
C LEU A 137 -23.67 -10.22 -24.67
N SER A 138 -23.92 -10.49 -23.40
CA SER A 138 -24.11 -9.48 -22.37
C SER A 138 -22.83 -9.33 -21.54
N VAL A 139 -22.78 -8.29 -20.72
CA VAL A 139 -21.70 -8.12 -19.73
C VAL A 139 -21.65 -9.32 -18.77
N ALA A 140 -22.78 -9.96 -18.48
CA ALA A 140 -22.80 -11.15 -17.62
C ALA A 140 -22.07 -12.35 -18.24
N ASP A 141 -22.05 -12.46 -19.57
CA ASP A 141 -21.32 -13.52 -20.29
C ASP A 141 -19.80 -13.28 -20.29
N LEU A 142 -19.38 -12.07 -19.94
CA LEU A 142 -17.98 -11.68 -19.76
C LEU A 142 -17.49 -11.95 -18.32
N SER A 143 -18.41 -11.96 -17.34
CA SER A 143 -18.16 -12.08 -15.90
C SER A 143 -17.66 -13.45 -15.45
N ASP A 144 -16.39 -13.73 -15.70
CA ASP A 144 -15.64 -14.80 -15.02
C ASP A 144 -14.14 -14.47 -15.10
N PRO A 145 -13.64 -13.54 -14.25
CA PRO A 145 -12.24 -13.15 -14.28
C PRO A 145 -11.35 -14.34 -13.88
N PRO A 146 -10.23 -14.56 -14.57
CA PRO A 146 -9.34 -15.69 -14.29
C PRO A 146 -8.75 -15.62 -12.89
N GLY A 147 -8.87 -16.72 -12.15
CA GLY A 147 -8.07 -16.96 -10.95
C GLY A 147 -6.70 -17.57 -11.28
N PHE A 148 -5.93 -17.88 -10.23
CA PHE A 148 -4.62 -18.53 -10.36
C PHE A 148 -4.68 -19.89 -11.09
N ASP A 149 -5.80 -20.61 -11.02
CA ASP A 149 -5.99 -21.89 -11.74
C ASP A 149 -5.92 -21.76 -13.26
N ALA A 150 -6.13 -20.57 -13.81
CA ALA A 150 -6.02 -20.37 -15.26
C ALA A 150 -4.59 -20.67 -15.77
N PHE A 151 -3.56 -20.56 -14.92
CA PHE A 151 -2.18 -20.90 -15.28
C PHE A 151 -1.97 -22.39 -15.58
N ASP A 152 -2.84 -23.29 -15.09
CA ASP A 152 -2.68 -24.73 -15.34
C ASP A 152 -2.74 -25.09 -16.82
N LYS A 153 -3.55 -24.33 -17.57
CA LYS A 153 -3.71 -24.50 -19.01
C LYS A 153 -2.67 -23.74 -19.83
N LEU A 154 -2.12 -22.66 -19.27
CA LEU A 154 -1.27 -21.70 -19.99
C LEU A 154 0.24 -21.96 -19.83
N VAL A 155 0.64 -22.71 -18.79
CA VAL A 155 2.06 -22.97 -18.48
C VAL A 155 2.49 -24.44 -18.68
N PRO A 156 1.90 -25.30 -19.55
CA PRO A 156 2.40 -26.66 -19.70
C PRO A 156 3.82 -26.63 -20.34
N GLY A 157 4.82 -27.09 -19.58
CA GLY A 157 6.19 -27.26 -20.07
C GLY A 157 7.00 -25.97 -20.27
N THR A 158 6.60 -24.84 -19.67
CA THR A 158 7.37 -23.59 -19.76
C THR A 158 8.53 -23.59 -18.77
N ASP A 159 9.75 -23.35 -19.26
CA ASP A 159 10.92 -23.07 -18.43
C ASP A 159 10.73 -21.76 -17.64
N ALA A 160 10.92 -21.81 -16.32
CA ALA A 160 10.80 -20.65 -15.44
C ALA A 160 11.79 -19.54 -15.84
N THR A 161 12.97 -19.90 -16.34
CA THR A 161 13.99 -18.93 -16.77
C THR A 161 13.53 -18.16 -18.00
N LEU A 162 13.05 -18.87 -19.03
CA LEU A 162 12.48 -18.25 -20.22
C LEU A 162 11.27 -17.38 -19.87
N LEU A 163 10.38 -17.83 -18.99
CA LEU A 163 9.24 -17.04 -18.55
C LEU A 163 9.68 -15.76 -17.85
N ALA A 164 10.67 -15.84 -16.96
CA ALA A 164 11.23 -14.67 -16.29
C ALA A 164 11.81 -13.67 -17.30
N GLN A 165 12.58 -14.14 -18.29
CA GLN A 165 13.12 -13.28 -19.34
C GLN A 165 12.02 -12.61 -20.18
N LEU A 166 10.93 -13.32 -20.49
CA LEU A 166 9.79 -12.74 -21.20
C LEU A 166 9.05 -11.70 -20.37
N LEU A 167 8.86 -11.94 -19.07
CA LEU A 167 8.25 -10.98 -18.14
C LEU A 167 9.11 -9.72 -17.99
N THR A 168 10.43 -9.87 -17.83
CA THR A 168 11.38 -8.74 -17.80
C THR A 168 11.31 -7.95 -19.11
N SER A 169 11.37 -8.65 -20.25
CA SER A 169 11.27 -8.02 -21.57
C SER A 169 9.95 -7.27 -21.75
N LEU A 170 8.84 -7.83 -21.28
CA LEU A 170 7.53 -7.20 -21.37
C LEU A 170 7.46 -5.91 -20.55
N ALA A 171 7.92 -5.93 -19.30
CA ALA A 171 7.97 -4.72 -18.47
C ALA A 171 8.85 -3.63 -19.12
N ALA A 172 10.01 -4.01 -19.66
CA ALA A 172 10.90 -3.09 -20.37
C ALA A 172 10.23 -2.43 -21.58
N VAL A 173 9.59 -3.21 -22.48
CA VAL A 173 8.92 -2.62 -23.65
C VAL A 173 7.73 -1.76 -23.28
N VAL A 174 6.99 -2.09 -22.21
CA VAL A 174 5.85 -1.27 -21.76
C VAL A 174 6.35 0.07 -21.26
N ARG A 175 7.37 0.08 -20.41
CA ARG A 175 8.03 1.29 -19.91
C ARG A 175 8.57 2.17 -21.03
N GLU A 176 9.17 1.56 -22.06
CA GLU A 176 9.80 2.27 -23.18
C GLU A 176 8.82 2.63 -24.30
N GLY A 177 7.56 2.22 -24.20
CA GLY A 177 6.56 2.42 -25.26
C GLY A 177 6.82 1.60 -26.53
N ARG A 178 7.62 0.53 -26.43
CA ARG A 178 8.02 -0.38 -27.51
C ARG A 178 7.13 -1.63 -27.56
N THR A 179 7.55 -2.64 -28.33
CA THR A 179 6.80 -3.90 -28.56
C THR A 179 7.65 -5.12 -28.26
N LEU A 180 7.08 -6.10 -27.56
CA LEU A 180 7.62 -7.46 -27.44
C LEU A 180 7.03 -8.32 -28.56
N PHE A 181 7.86 -8.72 -29.51
CA PHE A 181 7.49 -9.61 -30.60
C PHE A 181 7.73 -11.06 -30.20
N LEU A 182 6.70 -11.89 -30.25
CA LEU A 182 6.78 -13.33 -30.01
C LEU A 182 6.71 -14.06 -31.35
N ILE A 183 7.74 -14.84 -31.68
CA ILE A 183 7.75 -15.74 -32.83
C ILE A 183 7.66 -17.16 -32.30
N ASP A 184 6.51 -17.81 -32.52
CA ASP A 184 6.23 -19.17 -32.02
C ASP A 184 5.34 -19.93 -33.02
N ASP A 185 5.02 -21.17 -32.67
CA ASP A 185 3.99 -21.97 -33.29
C ASP A 185 2.60 -21.30 -33.11
N PRO A 186 1.76 -21.26 -34.17
CA PRO A 186 0.45 -20.63 -34.11
C PRO A 186 -0.47 -21.17 -33.02
N GLU A 187 -0.37 -22.45 -32.66
CA GLU A 187 -1.25 -23.07 -31.66
C GLU A 187 -0.90 -22.60 -30.24
N ARG A 188 0.36 -22.21 -29.99
CA ARG A 188 0.85 -21.80 -28.67
C ARG A 188 0.81 -20.30 -28.45
N LEU A 189 0.90 -19.53 -29.52
CA LEU A 189 1.12 -18.08 -29.50
C LEU A 189 0.07 -17.33 -28.66
N ALA A 190 -1.20 -17.70 -28.80
CA ALA A 190 -2.28 -17.09 -28.04
C ALA A 190 -2.19 -17.40 -26.54
N ASP A 191 -1.89 -18.66 -26.18
CA ASP A 191 -1.71 -19.06 -24.79
C ASP A 191 -0.50 -18.36 -24.16
N ARG A 192 0.57 -18.13 -24.93
CA ARG A 192 1.74 -17.33 -24.48
C ARG A 192 1.37 -15.89 -24.16
N ILE A 193 0.62 -15.23 -25.03
CA ILE A 193 0.16 -13.86 -24.77
C ILE A 193 -0.83 -13.82 -23.61
N ALA A 194 -1.75 -14.79 -23.53
CA ALA A 194 -2.68 -14.91 -22.42
C ALA A 194 -1.93 -15.09 -21.09
N LEU A 195 -0.90 -15.93 -21.06
CA LEU A 195 0.00 -16.11 -19.91
C LEU A 195 0.67 -14.79 -19.50
N LEU A 196 1.36 -14.12 -20.44
CA LEU A 196 2.11 -12.90 -20.15
C LEU A 196 1.21 -11.74 -19.69
N THR A 197 -0.01 -11.67 -20.21
CA THR A 197 -0.98 -10.64 -19.80
C THR A 197 -1.64 -10.98 -18.46
N LEU A 198 -1.91 -12.26 -18.19
CA LEU A 198 -2.52 -12.70 -16.94
C LEU A 198 -1.59 -12.58 -15.73
N ALA A 199 -0.29 -12.81 -15.96
CA ALA A 199 0.74 -12.81 -14.93
C ALA A 199 0.73 -11.54 -14.07
N PHE A 200 0.37 -10.39 -14.65
CA PHE A 200 0.32 -9.10 -13.96
C PHE A 200 -1.01 -8.84 -13.24
N PRO A 201 -1.01 -7.99 -12.19
CA PRO A 201 -2.22 -7.56 -11.49
C PRO A 201 -3.26 -6.98 -12.46
N ALA A 202 -4.55 -7.25 -12.19
CA ALA A 202 -5.67 -6.84 -13.04
C ALA A 202 -5.64 -5.35 -13.39
N ALA A 203 -5.25 -4.50 -12.44
CA ALA A 203 -5.18 -3.07 -12.65
C ALA A 203 -4.17 -2.65 -13.76
N TRP A 204 -3.17 -3.45 -14.08
CA TRP A 204 -2.13 -3.07 -15.05
C TRP A 204 -2.34 -3.66 -16.44
N ARG A 205 -3.10 -4.75 -16.52
CA ARG A 205 -3.45 -5.44 -17.76
C ARG A 205 -4.01 -4.52 -18.84
N PRO A 206 -4.76 -3.44 -18.55
CA PRO A 206 -5.19 -2.50 -19.57
C PRO A 206 -4.07 -1.87 -20.40
N ALA A 207 -2.87 -1.72 -19.84
CA ALA A 207 -1.71 -1.17 -20.55
C ALA A 207 -1.06 -2.20 -21.51
N LEU A 208 -1.37 -3.48 -21.35
CA LEU A 208 -0.81 -4.57 -22.15
C LEU A 208 -1.64 -4.79 -23.42
N THR A 209 -1.55 -3.84 -24.36
CA THR A 209 -2.16 -4.00 -25.69
C THR A 209 -1.49 -5.15 -26.45
N PHE A 210 -2.27 -5.97 -27.15
CA PHE A 210 -1.71 -7.15 -27.82
C PHE A 210 -2.39 -7.49 -29.16
N SER A 211 -1.67 -8.24 -30.00
CA SER A 211 -2.22 -8.97 -31.15
C SER A 211 -1.70 -10.40 -31.11
N THR A 212 -2.58 -11.40 -31.03
CA THR A 212 -2.15 -12.82 -30.97
C THR A 212 -1.52 -13.31 -32.26
N TYR A 213 -1.78 -12.65 -33.39
CA TYR A 213 -1.08 -12.94 -34.64
C TYR A 213 -1.05 -11.72 -35.58
N HIS A 214 0.06 -11.55 -36.29
CA HIS A 214 0.20 -10.67 -37.45
C HIS A 214 1.22 -11.24 -38.44
N ASP A 215 0.96 -11.10 -39.75
CA ASP A 215 1.88 -11.56 -40.79
C ASP A 215 3.06 -10.60 -41.01
N ARG A 216 2.84 -9.31 -40.79
CA ARG A 216 3.86 -8.24 -40.83
C ARG A 216 3.85 -7.37 -39.59
N PRO A 217 4.24 -7.91 -38.42
CA PRO A 217 4.16 -7.18 -37.16
C PRO A 217 4.89 -5.83 -37.19
N GLU A 218 5.96 -5.70 -37.99
CA GLU A 218 6.69 -4.45 -38.20
C GLU A 218 5.86 -3.30 -38.81
N GLU A 219 4.75 -3.61 -39.49
CA GLU A 219 3.85 -2.62 -40.10
C GLU A 219 2.71 -2.18 -39.15
N LEU A 220 2.60 -2.78 -37.96
CA LEU A 220 1.50 -2.56 -37.04
C LEU A 220 1.95 -1.92 -35.72
N PRO A 221 2.06 -0.59 -35.63
CA PRO A 221 2.45 0.08 -34.38
C PRO A 221 1.33 0.04 -33.32
N GLY A 222 1.69 0.33 -32.06
CA GLY A 222 0.74 0.59 -30.97
C GLY A 222 0.38 -0.61 -30.08
N PHE A 223 0.94 -1.79 -30.36
CA PHE A 223 0.77 -2.98 -29.52
C PHE A 223 2.01 -3.22 -28.65
N ARG A 224 1.82 -3.56 -27.37
CA ARG A 224 2.92 -3.93 -26.47
C ARG A 224 3.38 -5.37 -26.66
N ILE A 225 2.48 -6.25 -27.09
CA ILE A 225 2.79 -7.65 -27.39
C ILE A 225 2.27 -8.00 -28.79
N GLN A 226 3.11 -8.57 -29.64
CA GLN A 226 2.68 -9.04 -30.95
C GLN A 226 3.17 -10.43 -31.23
N GLY A 227 2.24 -11.31 -31.59
CA GLY A 227 2.56 -12.63 -32.08
C GLY A 227 2.79 -12.65 -33.59
N SER A 228 3.74 -13.47 -34.03
CA SER A 228 3.91 -13.89 -35.41
C SER A 228 4.40 -15.33 -35.46
N ILE A 229 4.50 -15.89 -36.67
CA ILE A 229 4.96 -17.26 -36.88
C ILE A 229 6.16 -17.27 -37.84
N PRO A 230 7.08 -18.25 -37.73
CA PRO A 230 8.23 -18.34 -38.64
C PRO A 230 7.85 -18.32 -40.13
N ALA A 231 6.75 -18.98 -40.49
CA ALA A 231 6.26 -19.07 -41.86
C ALA A 231 5.84 -17.72 -42.47
N ALA A 232 5.51 -16.72 -41.64
CA ALA A 232 5.19 -15.36 -42.10
C ALA A 232 6.45 -14.58 -42.55
N ARG A 233 7.65 -15.06 -42.17
CA ARG A 233 8.95 -14.44 -42.48
C ARG A 233 9.00 -12.95 -42.11
N PRO A 234 8.71 -12.58 -40.84
CA PRO A 234 8.70 -11.19 -40.44
C PRO A 234 10.09 -10.56 -40.60
N ASN A 235 10.15 -9.26 -40.91
CA ASN A 235 11.42 -8.57 -41.07
C ASN A 235 12.11 -8.35 -39.71
N ARG A 236 12.96 -9.29 -39.30
CA ARG A 236 13.64 -9.29 -37.99
C ARG A 236 14.39 -7.99 -37.69
N HIS A 237 15.05 -7.39 -38.69
CA HIS A 237 15.75 -6.11 -38.51
C HIS A 237 14.79 -4.97 -38.15
N ALA A 238 13.65 -4.90 -38.83
CA ALA A 238 12.60 -3.93 -38.51
C ALA A 238 11.97 -4.21 -37.13
N LEU A 239 11.80 -5.47 -36.73
CA LEU A 239 11.31 -5.81 -35.39
C LEU A 239 12.26 -5.34 -34.30
N LEU A 240 13.56 -5.59 -34.42
CA LEU A 240 14.57 -5.15 -33.45
C LEU A 240 14.67 -3.62 -33.35
N ALA A 241 14.42 -2.90 -34.45
CA ALA A 241 14.32 -1.45 -34.42
C ALA A 241 13.12 -0.98 -33.58
N ASN A 242 11.99 -1.71 -33.63
CA ASN A 242 10.76 -1.34 -32.92
C ASN A 242 10.65 -1.92 -31.50
N GLY A 243 11.43 -2.93 -31.14
CA GLY A 243 11.33 -3.55 -29.81
C GLY A 243 12.24 -4.76 -29.56
N ILE A 244 11.75 -5.71 -28.78
CA ILE A 244 12.45 -6.94 -28.39
C ILE A 244 11.83 -8.12 -29.16
N VAL A 245 12.66 -9.01 -29.69
CA VAL A 245 12.22 -10.21 -30.42
C VAL A 245 12.50 -11.46 -29.60
N ALA A 246 11.45 -12.17 -29.21
CA ALA A 246 11.52 -13.48 -28.58
C ALA A 246 11.13 -14.57 -29.58
N ASP A 247 12.14 -15.26 -30.12
CA ASP A 247 11.99 -16.42 -30.98
C ASP A 247 11.93 -17.68 -30.11
N LEU A 248 10.70 -18.09 -29.76
CA LEU A 248 10.43 -19.16 -28.81
C LEU A 248 10.73 -20.54 -29.40
N GLY A 249 10.71 -20.68 -30.73
CA GLY A 249 11.11 -21.91 -31.40
C GLY A 249 12.61 -22.20 -31.25
N SER A 250 13.44 -21.14 -31.23
CA SER A 250 14.89 -21.25 -30.99
C SER A 250 15.31 -20.98 -29.53
N GLY A 251 14.37 -20.54 -28.68
CA GLY A 251 14.66 -20.15 -27.29
C GLY A 251 15.50 -18.89 -27.16
N ARG A 252 15.50 -18.01 -28.17
CA ARG A 252 16.34 -16.80 -28.21
C ARG A 252 15.54 -15.54 -28.01
N ILE A 253 16.02 -14.65 -27.15
CA ILE A 253 15.48 -13.30 -26.95
C ILE A 253 16.55 -12.29 -27.35
N GLU A 254 16.17 -11.34 -28.20
CA GLU A 254 17.08 -10.34 -28.77
C GLU A 254 16.54 -8.91 -28.58
N PRO A 255 17.33 -7.99 -28.00
CA PRO A 255 18.63 -8.23 -27.37
C PRO A 255 18.53 -9.21 -26.19
N GLN A 256 19.65 -9.86 -25.85
CA GLN A 256 19.71 -10.72 -24.67
C GLN A 256 19.43 -9.87 -23.42
N ILE A 257 18.47 -10.32 -22.63
CA ILE A 257 18.05 -9.66 -21.39
C ILE A 257 18.16 -10.68 -20.26
N GLU A 258 18.87 -10.29 -19.22
CA GLU A 258 18.95 -11.08 -18.00
C GLU A 258 17.64 -10.94 -17.21
N PRO A 259 17.10 -12.04 -16.67
CA PRO A 259 15.87 -11.99 -15.90
C PRO A 259 16.08 -11.18 -14.62
N THR A 260 15.13 -10.30 -14.33
CA THR A 260 15.13 -9.52 -13.10
C THR A 260 14.69 -10.36 -11.90
N PRO A 261 15.06 -9.98 -10.66
CA PRO A 261 14.66 -10.72 -9.47
C PRO A 261 13.13 -10.86 -9.34
N TRP A 262 12.36 -9.77 -9.52
CA TRP A 262 10.90 -9.80 -9.47
C TRP A 262 10.30 -10.77 -10.51
N ALA A 263 10.85 -10.79 -11.73
CA ALA A 263 10.34 -11.63 -12.81
C ALA A 263 10.65 -13.09 -12.55
N THR A 264 11.82 -13.38 -11.97
CA THR A 264 12.20 -14.73 -11.53
C THR A 264 11.27 -15.23 -10.43
N THR A 265 10.99 -14.39 -9.42
CA THR A 265 10.04 -14.69 -8.34
C THR A 265 8.65 -14.99 -8.90
N LEU A 266 8.13 -14.12 -9.79
CA LEU A 266 6.83 -14.31 -10.42
C LEU A 266 6.79 -15.58 -11.27
N ALA A 267 7.80 -15.82 -12.13
CA ALA A 267 7.87 -17.02 -12.95
C ALA A 267 7.91 -18.30 -12.09
N ASN A 268 8.63 -18.29 -10.97
CA ASN A 268 8.66 -19.41 -10.03
C ASN A 268 7.29 -19.66 -9.39
N TRP A 269 6.56 -18.60 -9.01
CA TRP A 269 5.20 -18.76 -8.48
C TRP A 269 4.29 -19.45 -9.49
N LEU A 270 4.30 -18.96 -10.74
CA LEU A 270 3.44 -19.43 -11.82
C LEU A 270 3.79 -20.85 -12.30
N THR A 271 5.06 -21.25 -12.22
CA THR A 271 5.51 -22.58 -12.67
C THR A 271 5.35 -23.64 -11.58
N ALA A 272 5.70 -23.34 -10.32
CA ALA A 272 5.64 -24.30 -9.22
C ALA A 272 4.22 -24.51 -8.64
N ARG A 273 3.32 -23.53 -8.78
CA ARG A 273 1.86 -23.66 -8.53
C ARG A 273 1.44 -24.22 -7.15
N GLY A 274 2.27 -24.08 -6.11
CA GLY A 274 1.88 -24.46 -4.75
C GLY A 274 0.88 -23.49 -4.10
N PRO A 275 0.19 -23.88 -3.01
CA PRO A 275 -0.74 -23.00 -2.29
C PRO A 275 -0.10 -21.68 -1.82
N ALA A 276 1.17 -21.72 -1.41
CA ALA A 276 1.92 -20.52 -1.04
C ALA A 276 2.14 -19.57 -2.23
N ASN A 277 2.41 -20.11 -3.42
CA ASN A 277 2.61 -19.33 -4.63
C ASN A 277 1.31 -18.67 -5.11
N ARG A 278 0.20 -19.40 -5.05
CA ARG A 278 -1.13 -18.86 -5.32
C ARG A 278 -1.39 -17.67 -4.39
N TRP A 279 -1.24 -17.90 -3.09
CA TRP A 279 -1.54 -16.89 -2.08
C TRP A 279 -0.63 -15.66 -2.28
N ALA A 280 0.66 -15.85 -2.57
CA ALA A 280 1.59 -14.74 -2.85
C ALA A 280 1.17 -13.94 -4.09
N TRP A 281 0.77 -14.62 -5.18
CA TRP A 281 0.30 -13.95 -6.39
C TRP A 281 -0.99 -13.15 -6.17
N GLU A 282 -1.98 -13.74 -5.48
CA GLU A 282 -3.26 -13.09 -5.17
C GLU A 282 -3.06 -11.85 -4.27
N GLU A 283 -2.20 -11.99 -3.26
CA GLU A 283 -1.92 -10.93 -2.31
C GLU A 283 -1.09 -9.81 -2.96
N THR A 284 -0.11 -10.14 -3.79
CA THR A 284 0.61 -9.16 -4.63
C THR A 284 -0.35 -8.41 -5.56
N ALA A 285 -1.34 -9.08 -6.16
CA ALA A 285 -2.35 -8.43 -6.98
C ALA A 285 -3.23 -7.46 -6.16
N ARG A 286 -3.63 -7.84 -4.94
CA ARG A 286 -4.37 -6.97 -4.01
C ARG A 286 -3.56 -5.72 -3.65
N ARG A 287 -2.29 -5.90 -3.27
CA ARG A 287 -1.37 -4.80 -2.90
C ARG A 287 -1.12 -3.86 -4.07
N ALA A 288 -0.94 -4.39 -5.28
CA ALA A 288 -0.81 -3.58 -6.50
C ALA A 288 -2.04 -2.70 -6.74
N GLY A 289 -3.24 -3.20 -6.45
CA GLY A 289 -4.49 -2.43 -6.53
C GLY A 289 -4.48 -1.21 -5.60
N ILE A 290 -4.06 -1.39 -4.35
CA ILE A 290 -3.94 -0.30 -3.36
C ILE A 290 -2.85 0.69 -3.77
N ALA A 291 -1.67 0.19 -4.14
CA ALA A 291 -0.52 1.02 -4.47
C ALA A 291 -0.76 1.88 -5.72
N ARG A 292 -1.51 1.36 -6.71
CA ARG A 292 -1.76 2.07 -7.98
C ARG A 292 -2.49 3.39 -7.77
N SER A 293 -3.41 3.50 -6.81
CA SER A 293 -4.17 4.74 -6.55
C SER A 293 -3.29 5.96 -6.22
N SER A 294 -2.01 5.74 -5.92
CA SER A 294 -1.03 6.77 -5.52
C SER A 294 0.10 7.02 -6.53
N CYS A 295 0.11 6.32 -7.67
CA CYS A 295 1.28 6.26 -8.56
C CYS A 295 0.93 6.59 -10.02
N ALA A 296 1.88 7.19 -10.75
CA ALA A 296 1.75 7.37 -12.19
C ALA A 296 1.88 6.02 -12.94
N THR A 297 1.16 5.88 -14.05
CA THR A 297 1.09 4.62 -14.83
C THR A 297 2.44 4.17 -15.39
N ASP A 298 3.39 5.08 -15.62
CA ASP A 298 4.69 4.72 -16.20
C ASP A 298 5.68 4.23 -15.15
N SER A 299 5.57 4.69 -13.90
CA SER A 299 6.50 4.31 -12.82
C SER A 299 6.30 2.89 -12.31
N ILE A 300 5.11 2.30 -12.47
CA ILE A 300 4.80 0.95 -11.98
C ILE A 300 5.52 -0.17 -12.77
N TRP A 301 6.05 0.14 -13.96
CA TRP A 301 6.79 -0.81 -14.81
C TRP A 301 8.30 -0.74 -14.61
N THR A 302 8.79 0.00 -13.63
CA THR A 302 10.22 0.06 -13.30
C THR A 302 10.64 -1.16 -12.49
N ASP A 303 11.87 -1.65 -12.71
CA ASP A 303 12.38 -2.81 -11.97
C ASP A 303 12.44 -2.58 -10.47
N GLU A 304 12.76 -1.35 -10.04
CA GLU A 304 12.74 -0.99 -8.62
C GLU A 304 11.33 -1.18 -8.02
N TRP A 305 10.31 -0.64 -8.69
CA TRP A 305 8.92 -0.72 -8.22
C TRP A 305 8.42 -2.17 -8.21
N LEU A 306 8.71 -2.94 -9.25
CA LEU A 306 8.31 -4.34 -9.36
C LEU A 306 9.04 -5.23 -8.35
N ASN A 307 10.35 -5.03 -8.14
CA ASN A 307 11.09 -5.69 -7.06
C ASN A 307 10.45 -5.38 -5.71
N GLN A 308 10.18 -4.10 -5.40
CA GLN A 308 9.55 -3.71 -4.15
C GLN A 308 8.17 -4.38 -3.97
N LEU A 309 7.32 -4.42 -4.99
CA LEU A 309 6.01 -5.08 -4.88
C LEU A 309 6.13 -6.60 -4.64
N HIS A 310 6.98 -7.29 -5.39
CA HIS A 310 7.10 -8.75 -5.30
C HIS A 310 7.89 -9.19 -4.04
N ASP A 311 8.88 -8.40 -3.61
CA ASP A 311 9.61 -8.64 -2.36
C ASP A 311 8.82 -8.20 -1.12
N PHE A 312 7.79 -7.37 -1.28
CA PHE A 312 6.92 -6.98 -0.18
C PHE A 312 6.31 -8.19 0.50
N ASP A 313 5.92 -9.21 -0.29
CA ASP A 313 5.35 -10.43 0.26
C ASP A 313 6.27 -11.12 1.26
N ARG A 314 7.53 -11.28 0.86
CA ARG A 314 8.59 -11.88 1.65
C ARG A 314 8.79 -11.17 2.99
N LEU A 315 8.57 -9.85 3.03
CA LEU A 315 8.71 -9.05 4.24
C LEU A 315 7.40 -8.92 5.03
N ALA A 316 6.22 -8.91 4.41
CA ALA A 316 4.95 -8.85 5.13
C ALA A 316 4.62 -10.14 5.92
N HIS A 317 5.32 -11.26 5.67
CA HIS A 317 5.10 -12.49 6.41
C HIS A 317 5.76 -12.48 7.80
N PRO A 318 4.98 -12.63 8.88
CA PRO A 318 5.50 -12.62 10.25
C PRO A 318 6.36 -13.84 10.59
N LYS A 319 6.37 -14.89 9.76
CA LYS A 319 7.13 -16.13 10.00
C LYS A 319 8.60 -16.06 9.62
N ARG A 320 9.10 -14.93 9.11
CA ARG A 320 10.51 -14.84 8.69
C ARG A 320 11.40 -14.40 9.85
N ASN A 321 12.57 -15.03 9.94
CA ASN A 321 13.64 -14.68 10.88
C ASN A 321 14.06 -13.22 10.70
N ALA A 322 14.65 -12.66 11.76
CA ALA A 322 15.32 -11.37 11.74
C ALA A 322 16.24 -11.22 10.51
N PRO A 323 16.35 -10.01 9.93
CA PRO A 323 17.41 -9.72 8.96
C PRO A 323 18.78 -10.06 9.56
N ALA A 324 19.51 -10.95 8.90
CA ALA A 324 20.80 -11.46 9.36
C ALA A 324 21.96 -10.59 8.85
N GLU A 325 21.79 -9.98 7.68
CA GLU A 325 22.83 -9.19 7.02
C GLU A 325 22.50 -7.69 7.01
N THR A 326 23.53 -6.85 7.00
CA THR A 326 23.40 -5.39 6.91
C THR A 326 22.57 -4.94 5.70
N GLY A 327 22.72 -5.62 4.55
CA GLY A 327 21.96 -5.33 3.34
C GLY A 327 20.46 -5.54 3.49
N GLU A 328 20.04 -6.57 4.25
CA GLU A 328 18.62 -6.87 4.48
C GLU A 328 17.94 -5.79 5.35
N TRP A 329 18.69 -5.15 6.25
CA TRP A 329 18.18 -4.01 7.04
C TRP A 329 17.94 -2.78 6.17
N ALA A 330 18.88 -2.46 5.27
CA ALA A 330 18.71 -1.36 4.33
C ALA A 330 17.52 -1.61 3.38
N GLU A 331 17.35 -2.85 2.94
CA GLU A 331 16.20 -3.28 2.15
C GLU A 331 14.88 -3.10 2.92
N LEU A 332 14.82 -3.53 4.19
CA LEU A 332 13.64 -3.34 5.03
C LEU A 332 13.30 -1.85 5.23
N ALA A 333 14.30 -0.99 5.43
CA ALA A 333 14.09 0.45 5.53
C ALA A 333 13.52 1.03 4.22
N SER A 334 14.11 0.65 3.08
CA SER A 334 13.67 1.07 1.75
C SER A 334 12.22 0.64 1.47
N LEU A 335 11.90 -0.63 1.75
CA LEU A 335 10.56 -1.17 1.55
C LEU A 335 9.54 -0.52 2.49
N THR A 336 9.90 -0.27 3.75
CA THR A 336 9.02 0.42 4.70
C THR A 336 8.65 1.81 4.20
N ARG A 337 9.64 2.55 3.65
CA ARG A 337 9.42 3.86 3.05
C ARG A 337 8.55 3.76 1.79
N TRP A 338 8.77 2.77 0.94
CA TRP A 338 7.94 2.51 -0.24
C TRP A 338 6.48 2.19 0.15
N ALA A 339 6.29 1.29 1.11
CA ALA A 339 4.98 0.87 1.60
C ALA A 339 4.18 2.06 2.16
N ARG A 340 4.84 2.98 2.89
CA ARG A 340 4.22 4.23 3.34
C ARG A 340 3.71 5.08 2.18
N ARG A 341 4.55 5.30 1.16
CA ARG A 341 4.19 6.12 0.00
C ARG A 341 2.98 5.55 -0.76
N HIS A 342 2.78 4.24 -0.70
CA HIS A 342 1.77 3.52 -1.47
C HIS A 342 0.62 2.96 -0.61
N GLY A 343 0.46 3.40 0.63
CA GLY A 343 -0.67 3.00 1.49
C GLY A 343 -0.65 1.54 1.97
N LEU A 344 0.52 0.89 1.96
CA LEU A 344 0.73 -0.50 2.39
C LEU A 344 1.42 -0.62 3.76
N ALA A 345 1.69 0.50 4.44
CA ALA A 345 2.45 0.52 5.70
C ALA A 345 1.80 -0.29 6.83
N GLU A 346 0.46 -0.29 6.93
CA GLU A 346 -0.26 -0.95 8.01
C GLU A 346 0.02 -2.46 8.06
N GLU A 347 0.07 -3.12 6.90
CA GLU A 347 0.36 -4.54 6.79
C GLU A 347 1.77 -4.87 7.30
N LEU A 348 2.74 -4.03 6.93
CA LEU A 348 4.12 -4.20 7.35
C LEU A 348 4.31 -3.98 8.86
N VAL A 349 3.59 -3.00 9.42
CA VAL A 349 3.55 -2.71 10.86
C VAL A 349 2.94 -3.88 11.63
N LYS A 350 1.78 -4.38 11.21
CA LYS A 350 1.14 -5.54 11.84
C LYS A 350 2.02 -6.78 11.86
N ALA A 351 2.85 -6.96 10.82
CA ALA A 351 3.80 -8.06 10.75
C ALA A 351 5.02 -7.89 11.67
N ARG A 352 5.31 -6.66 12.16
CA ARG A 352 6.49 -6.33 12.98
C ARG A 352 6.12 -5.47 14.19
N PRO A 353 5.29 -5.99 15.11
CA PRO A 353 5.00 -5.31 16.37
C PRO A 353 6.28 -5.11 17.21
N PRO A 354 6.24 -4.33 18.30
CA PRO A 354 7.38 -4.14 19.20
C PRO A 354 8.03 -5.45 19.65
N SER A 355 7.25 -6.53 19.82
CA SER A 355 7.76 -7.85 20.21
C SER A 355 8.71 -8.45 19.17
N TRP A 356 8.40 -8.31 17.88
CA TRP A 356 9.30 -8.75 16.81
C TRP A 356 10.63 -8.00 16.86
N TRP A 357 10.59 -6.67 17.01
CA TRP A 357 11.80 -5.85 17.13
C TRP A 357 12.61 -6.13 18.41
N ARG A 358 11.99 -6.70 19.46
CA ARG A 358 12.71 -7.16 20.67
C ARG A 358 13.48 -8.46 20.42
N GLU A 359 12.98 -9.33 19.55
CA GLU A 359 13.64 -10.60 19.24
C GLU A 359 14.87 -10.39 18.34
N VAL A 360 14.83 -9.38 17.49
CA VAL A 360 15.94 -9.06 16.57
C VAL A 360 17.00 -8.18 17.27
N THR A 361 18.28 -8.51 17.09
CA THR A 361 19.39 -7.69 17.59
C THR A 361 19.82 -6.69 16.50
N GLY A 362 19.45 -5.42 16.64
CA GLY A 362 19.78 -4.38 15.67
C GLY A 362 20.85 -3.40 16.17
N GLY A 363 22.13 -3.79 16.06
CA GLY A 363 23.26 -2.93 16.41
C GLY A 363 23.78 -2.04 15.27
N SER A 364 23.40 -2.31 14.02
CA SER A 364 23.90 -1.57 12.85
C SER A 364 23.15 -0.24 12.63
N ASN A 365 23.78 0.68 11.89
CA ASN A 365 23.12 1.92 11.46
C ASN A 365 21.90 1.62 10.58
N ASP A 366 21.96 0.62 9.72
CA ASP A 366 20.84 0.25 8.84
C ASP A 366 19.67 -0.35 9.61
N ALA A 367 19.92 -1.14 10.67
CA ALA A 367 18.86 -1.64 11.53
C ALA A 367 18.12 -0.49 12.24
N ARG A 368 18.87 0.51 12.72
CA ARG A 368 18.29 1.72 13.30
C ARG A 368 17.52 2.55 12.28
N LEU A 369 18.01 2.65 11.04
CA LEU A 369 17.28 3.32 9.96
C LEU A 369 15.96 2.61 9.65
N ALA A 370 15.97 1.28 9.57
CA ALA A 370 14.77 0.48 9.37
C ALA A 370 13.75 0.69 10.50
N LEU A 371 14.20 0.67 11.76
CA LEU A 371 13.35 0.95 12.92
C LEU A 371 12.75 2.36 12.86
N ARG A 372 13.54 3.38 12.47
CA ARG A 372 13.06 4.76 12.32
C ARG A 372 11.99 4.88 11.24
N GLU A 373 12.20 4.30 10.06
CA GLU A 373 11.19 4.31 8.99
C GLU A 373 9.91 3.57 9.42
N HIS A 374 10.04 2.54 10.26
CA HIS A 374 8.93 1.79 10.81
C HIS A 374 8.13 2.60 11.84
N LEU A 375 8.79 3.25 12.79
CA LEU A 375 8.15 4.11 13.79
C LEU A 375 7.50 5.35 13.17
N ALA A 376 8.01 5.82 12.04
CA ALA A 376 7.44 6.93 11.28
C ALA A 376 6.08 6.59 10.61
N GLN A 377 5.60 5.34 10.73
CA GLN A 377 4.28 4.95 10.27
C GLN A 377 3.23 5.27 11.34
N PRO A 378 2.16 6.02 11.05
CA PRO A 378 1.10 6.28 12.02
C PRO A 378 0.46 5.00 12.57
N SER A 379 0.37 3.95 11.75
CA SER A 379 -0.17 2.65 12.15
C SER A 379 0.68 1.91 13.18
N ALA A 380 1.96 2.27 13.35
CA ALA A 380 2.83 1.69 14.39
C ALA A 380 2.38 2.04 15.81
N TRP A 381 1.41 2.94 15.96
CA TRP A 381 0.95 3.46 17.25
C TRP A 381 -0.53 3.11 17.55
N ILE A 382 -1.22 2.32 16.72
CA ILE A 382 -2.69 2.12 16.74
C ILE A 382 -3.08 0.63 16.95
N PRO A 383 -4.05 0.28 17.85
CA PRO A 383 -3.96 0.16 19.31
C PRO A 383 -3.90 -1.31 19.84
N ASP A 384 -3.22 -1.50 20.97
CA ASP A 384 -3.35 -2.51 22.06
C ASP A 384 -1.98 -2.55 22.77
N ASP A 385 -1.80 -1.74 23.82
CA ASP A 385 -0.61 -1.66 24.69
C ASP A 385 0.77 -1.36 24.04
N GLU A 386 0.83 -0.95 22.77
CA GLU A 386 2.10 -0.76 22.07
C GLU A 386 2.98 0.45 22.46
N PRO A 387 2.47 1.62 22.92
CA PRO A 387 3.35 2.76 23.21
C PRO A 387 4.43 2.45 24.25
N GLY A 388 4.06 1.71 25.30
CA GLY A 388 5.00 1.23 26.31
C GLY A 388 6.01 0.25 25.72
N GLY A 389 5.55 -0.69 24.90
CA GLY A 389 6.40 -1.66 24.21
C GLY A 389 7.44 -1.02 23.29
N TRP A 390 7.09 0.06 22.59
CA TRP A 390 8.04 0.87 21.82
C TRP A 390 9.02 1.63 22.70
N GLY A 391 8.58 2.16 23.85
CA GLY A 391 9.45 2.82 24.82
C GLY A 391 10.54 1.88 25.36
N GLU A 392 10.15 0.68 25.80
CA GLU A 392 11.08 -0.36 26.24
C GLU A 392 12.05 -0.81 25.14
N LEU A 393 11.54 -0.97 23.91
CA LEU A 393 12.36 -1.31 22.76
C LEU A 393 13.44 -0.26 22.51
N ILE A 394 13.05 1.02 22.46
CA ILE A 394 13.99 2.12 22.20
C ILE A 394 15.00 2.24 23.34
N ALA A 395 14.60 2.03 24.60
CA ALA A 395 15.54 1.95 25.72
C ALA A 395 16.61 0.87 25.48
N ARG A 396 16.18 -0.33 25.05
CA ARG A 396 17.08 -1.44 24.76
C ARG A 396 18.02 -1.15 23.59
N TRP A 397 17.48 -0.63 22.49
CA TRP A 397 18.25 -0.36 21.26
C TRP A 397 19.20 0.84 21.38
N SER A 398 18.98 1.71 22.37
CA SER A 398 19.78 2.91 22.58
C SER A 398 20.76 2.84 23.76
N ARG A 399 20.74 1.72 24.50
CA ARG A 399 21.56 1.51 25.70
C ARG A 399 23.05 1.70 25.42
N ASP A 400 23.56 0.99 24.42
CA ASP A 400 25.00 0.94 24.12
C ASP A 400 25.44 2.00 23.10
N LEU A 401 24.53 2.91 22.72
CA LEU A 401 24.83 4.00 21.78
C LEU A 401 25.54 5.16 22.47
N ALA A 402 26.32 5.92 21.71
CA ALA A 402 26.83 7.20 22.18
C ALA A 402 25.68 8.17 22.48
N PRO A 403 25.83 9.12 23.42
CA PRO A 403 24.76 10.04 23.83
C PRO A 403 24.01 10.72 22.67
N ASN A 404 24.74 11.22 21.66
CA ASN A 404 24.14 11.91 20.52
C ASN A 404 23.30 10.95 19.64
N GLU A 405 23.76 9.72 19.46
CA GLU A 405 23.04 8.70 18.67
C GLU A 405 21.80 8.20 19.40
N ARG A 406 21.92 8.00 20.72
CA ARG A 406 20.80 7.67 21.61
C ARG A 406 19.71 8.75 21.54
N ILE A 407 20.08 10.01 21.76
CA ILE A 407 19.15 11.13 21.69
C ILE A 407 18.50 11.22 20.31
N SER A 408 19.28 11.09 19.22
CA SER A 408 18.75 11.11 17.86
C SER A 408 17.74 10.00 17.60
N LEU A 409 17.95 8.79 18.13
CA LEU A 409 16.99 7.68 18.01
C LEU A 409 15.71 7.94 18.83
N ILE A 410 15.85 8.43 20.06
CA ILE A 410 14.72 8.78 20.93
C ILE A 410 13.89 9.91 20.33
N GLU A 411 14.55 10.95 19.81
CA GLU A 411 13.91 12.08 19.14
C GLU A 411 13.10 11.63 17.93
N ALA A 412 13.65 10.76 17.08
CA ALA A 412 12.94 10.22 15.93
C ALA A 412 11.68 9.42 16.33
N ALA A 413 11.78 8.59 17.38
CA ALA A 413 10.65 7.83 17.91
C ALA A 413 9.58 8.77 18.50
N LEU A 414 9.99 9.71 19.35
CA LEU A 414 9.09 10.66 20.01
C LEU A 414 8.40 11.60 19.02
N GLY A 415 9.12 12.04 17.99
CA GLY A 415 8.60 12.88 16.92
C GLY A 415 7.55 12.16 16.06
N SER A 416 7.67 10.83 15.93
CA SER A 416 6.71 9.99 15.20
C SER A 416 5.50 9.58 16.05
N ALA A 417 5.65 9.53 17.37
CA ALA A 417 4.59 9.16 18.30
C ALA A 417 3.44 10.19 18.31
N PRO A 418 2.18 9.75 18.14
CA PRO A 418 1.01 10.61 18.34
C PRO A 418 1.01 11.23 19.73
N ALA A 419 0.50 12.45 19.86
CA ALA A 419 0.56 13.21 21.12
C ALA A 419 -0.05 12.45 22.32
N ALA A 420 -1.11 11.66 22.08
CA ALA A 420 -1.76 10.85 23.10
C ALA A 420 -0.90 9.68 23.61
N ASP A 421 0.04 9.17 22.80
CA ASP A 421 0.85 7.99 23.09
C ASP A 421 2.21 8.32 23.71
N ARG A 422 2.68 9.57 23.51
CA ARG A 422 3.95 10.06 24.06
C ARG A 422 4.10 9.82 25.57
N PRO A 423 3.08 10.02 26.42
CA PRO A 423 3.21 9.76 27.85
C PRO A 423 3.54 8.31 28.19
N GLY A 424 2.86 7.36 27.55
CA GLY A 424 3.10 5.92 27.73
C GLY A 424 4.49 5.52 27.24
N PHE A 425 4.87 6.00 26.06
CA PHE A 425 6.19 5.79 25.47
C PHE A 425 7.33 6.31 26.35
N VAL A 426 7.28 7.59 26.77
CA VAL A 426 8.34 8.22 27.57
C VAL A 426 8.46 7.55 28.95
N ARG A 427 7.35 7.19 29.58
CA ARG A 427 7.37 6.48 30.87
C ARG A 427 8.10 5.14 30.76
N ALA A 428 7.78 4.35 29.75
CA ALA A 428 8.40 3.05 29.53
C ALA A 428 9.88 3.17 29.12
N LEU A 429 10.21 4.14 28.26
CA LEU A 429 11.59 4.46 27.86
C LEU A 429 12.49 4.78 29.06
N ILE A 430 12.07 5.74 29.90
CA ILE A 430 12.84 6.14 31.08
C ILE A 430 12.91 5.01 32.11
N GLY A 431 11.83 4.24 32.27
CA GLY A 431 11.79 3.10 33.18
C GLY A 431 12.79 1.99 32.83
N ALA A 432 12.99 1.73 31.53
CA ALA A 432 13.81 0.63 31.01
C ALA A 432 15.28 1.01 30.72
N LEU A 433 15.61 2.30 30.65
CA LEU A 433 16.99 2.77 30.55
C LEU A 433 17.74 2.57 31.89
N PRO A 434 19.06 2.29 31.87
CA PRO A 434 19.85 2.36 33.09
C PRO A 434 19.91 3.80 33.62
N ASP A 435 20.12 3.95 34.94
CA ASP A 435 19.97 5.23 35.64
C ASP A 435 20.82 6.41 35.08
N PRO A 436 22.08 6.25 34.63
CA PRO A 436 22.83 7.38 34.06
C PRO A 436 22.21 7.84 32.73
N GLU A 437 21.85 6.91 31.85
CA GLU A 437 21.23 7.18 30.55
C GLU A 437 19.81 7.74 30.71
N ALA A 438 19.03 7.22 31.67
CA ALA A 438 17.70 7.72 32.01
C ALA A 438 17.77 9.19 32.48
N ARG A 439 18.74 9.53 33.34
CA ARG A 439 18.96 10.91 33.81
C ARG A 439 19.43 11.85 32.71
N GLU A 440 20.29 11.39 31.82
CA GLU A 440 20.71 12.16 30.64
C GLU A 440 19.52 12.43 29.72
N THR A 441 18.76 11.38 29.38
CA THR A 441 17.58 11.47 28.51
C THR A 441 16.50 12.37 29.12
N LEU A 442 16.24 12.25 30.43
CA LEU A 442 15.26 13.09 31.12
C LEU A 442 15.67 14.57 31.12
N ARG A 443 16.96 14.87 31.36
CA ARG A 443 17.47 16.25 31.28
C ARG A 443 17.32 16.83 29.88
N TRP A 444 17.61 16.05 28.85
CA TRP A 444 17.39 16.45 27.46
C TRP A 444 15.90 16.71 27.19
N LEU A 445 15.00 15.81 27.58
CA LEU A 445 13.55 16.00 27.45
C LEU A 445 13.05 17.27 28.15
N GLN A 446 13.56 17.56 29.36
CA GLN A 446 13.20 18.78 30.11
C GLN A 446 13.68 20.07 29.45
N ALA A 447 14.74 20.00 28.65
CA ALA A 447 15.25 21.15 27.89
C ALA A 447 14.41 21.44 26.63
N LEU A 448 13.59 20.49 26.16
CA LEU A 448 12.73 20.70 25.00
C LEU A 448 11.53 21.59 25.34
N PRO A 449 11.27 22.67 24.59
CA PRO A 449 10.12 23.55 24.83
C PRO A 449 8.76 22.86 24.69
N SER A 450 8.69 21.80 23.89
CA SER A 450 7.47 21.07 23.55
C SER A 450 7.12 19.94 24.53
N SER A 451 7.95 19.70 25.54
CA SER A 451 7.74 18.62 26.50
C SER A 451 6.64 18.94 27.51
N ASP A 452 5.80 17.94 27.80
CA ASP A 452 4.84 18.00 28.89
C ASP A 452 5.59 17.96 30.24
N ARG A 453 5.73 19.13 30.87
CA ARG A 453 6.41 19.26 32.16
C ARG A 453 5.72 18.45 33.26
N ALA A 454 4.40 18.29 33.21
CA ALA A 454 3.68 17.53 34.23
C ALA A 454 4.07 16.05 34.20
N LEU A 455 4.18 15.48 33.00
CA LEU A 455 4.66 14.12 32.80
C LEU A 455 6.13 13.96 33.24
N LEU A 456 7.01 14.87 32.81
CA LEU A 456 8.45 14.75 33.08
C LEU A 456 8.79 14.90 34.58
N LEU A 457 8.01 15.68 35.33
CA LEU A 457 8.18 15.81 36.78
C LEU A 457 7.97 14.49 37.51
N ALA A 458 6.91 13.75 37.17
CA ALA A 458 6.64 12.44 37.77
C ALA A 458 7.77 11.44 37.48
N LEU A 459 8.36 11.49 36.28
CA LEU A 459 9.51 10.64 35.91
C LEU A 459 10.81 11.07 36.62
N GLY A 460 10.95 12.34 36.97
CA GLY A 460 12.07 12.87 37.74
C GLY A 460 12.11 12.38 39.19
N VAL A 461 11.00 11.87 39.72
CA VAL A 461 10.91 11.35 41.09
C VAL A 461 11.93 10.23 41.34
N ARG A 462 12.03 9.25 40.44
CA ARG A 462 12.98 8.12 40.59
C ARG A 462 14.42 8.61 40.76
N SER A 463 14.83 9.58 39.94
CA SER A 463 16.17 10.18 40.02
C SER A 463 16.35 10.98 41.32
N ALA A 464 15.33 11.74 41.72
CA ALA A 464 15.37 12.52 42.95
C ALA A 464 15.43 11.63 44.21
N VAL A 465 14.71 10.51 44.23
CA VAL A 465 14.75 9.52 45.31
C VAL A 465 16.11 8.83 45.35
N ALA A 466 16.63 8.38 44.20
CA ALA A 466 17.96 7.76 44.13
C ALA A 466 19.08 8.71 44.60
N ASP A 467 19.05 9.98 44.19
CA ASP A 467 20.03 10.99 44.62
C ASP A 467 19.86 11.34 46.11
N ALA A 468 18.62 11.36 46.62
CA ALA A 468 18.36 11.61 48.02
C ALA A 468 18.88 10.50 48.93
N LEU A 469 18.67 9.24 48.55
CA LEU A 469 19.18 8.09 49.29
C LEU A 469 20.70 8.00 49.23
N LYS A 470 21.28 8.18 48.04
CA LYS A 470 22.73 8.11 47.85
C LYS A 470 23.49 9.18 48.64
N ASN A 471 22.95 10.41 48.68
CA ASN A 471 23.62 11.55 49.29
C ASN A 471 23.07 11.93 50.67
N GLN A 472 22.08 11.19 51.19
CA GLN A 472 21.31 11.53 52.39
C GLN A 472 20.78 12.99 52.35
N ASP A 473 20.31 13.43 51.17
CA ASP A 473 19.95 14.82 50.89
C ASP A 473 18.52 14.93 50.34
N THR A 474 17.63 15.62 51.06
CA THR A 474 16.22 15.74 50.67
C THR A 474 15.96 16.81 49.60
N ARG A 475 16.97 17.61 49.24
CA ARG A 475 16.83 18.73 48.30
C ARG A 475 16.27 18.32 46.92
N PRO A 476 16.67 17.17 46.31
CA PRO A 476 16.11 16.74 45.04
C PRO A 476 14.59 16.47 45.11
N ILE A 477 14.13 15.73 46.12
CA ILE A 477 12.70 15.43 46.32
C ILE A 477 11.92 16.72 46.59
N ARG A 478 12.46 17.62 47.43
CA ARG A 478 11.86 18.93 47.69
C ARG A 478 11.74 19.76 46.40
N SER A 479 12.76 19.75 45.54
CA SER A 479 12.74 20.46 44.27
C SER A 479 11.62 19.95 43.34
N VAL A 480 11.45 18.63 43.23
CA VAL A 480 10.37 18.02 42.43
C VAL A 480 9.01 18.40 43.00
N LEU A 481 8.81 18.30 44.32
CA LEU A 481 7.55 18.68 44.96
C LEU A 481 7.23 20.16 44.78
N VAL A 482 8.20 21.07 44.95
CA VAL A 482 8.01 22.52 44.74
C VAL A 482 7.59 22.81 43.30
N GLN A 483 8.21 22.16 42.31
CA GLN A 483 7.81 22.29 40.92
C GLN A 483 6.40 21.74 40.67
N ALA A 484 6.07 20.59 41.27
CA ALA A 484 4.75 19.98 41.16
C ALA A 484 3.64 20.83 41.79
N PHE A 485 3.92 21.53 42.90
CA PHE A 485 3.00 22.51 43.48
C PHE A 485 2.78 23.71 42.56
N GLY A 486 3.77 24.08 41.75
CA GLY A 486 3.63 25.10 40.71
C GLY A 486 2.83 24.64 39.48
N LEU A 487 2.56 23.34 39.35
CA LEU A 487 1.83 22.70 38.24
C LEU A 487 0.80 21.72 38.82
N PRO A 488 -0.35 22.19 39.34
CA PRO A 488 -1.30 21.38 40.11
C PRO A 488 -1.75 20.09 39.42
N GLU A 489 -1.83 20.08 38.10
CA GLU A 489 -2.14 18.93 37.26
C GLU A 489 -1.12 17.78 37.37
N SER A 490 0.13 18.09 37.74
CA SER A 490 1.22 17.12 37.87
C SER A 490 1.33 16.50 39.27
N LEU A 491 0.79 17.18 40.29
CA LEU A 491 0.98 16.81 41.69
C LEU A 491 0.48 15.39 42.01
N PRO A 492 -0.72 14.95 41.57
CA PRO A 492 -1.16 13.57 41.82
C PRO A 492 -0.19 12.53 41.26
N ALA A 493 0.29 12.72 40.02
CA ALA A 493 1.21 11.80 39.37
C ALA A 493 2.58 11.76 40.06
N VAL A 494 3.07 12.91 40.57
CA VAL A 494 4.32 12.99 41.34
C VAL A 494 4.19 12.25 42.68
N LEU A 495 3.05 12.41 43.37
CA LEU A 495 2.80 11.70 44.64
C LEU A 495 2.64 10.19 44.42
N ASP A 496 1.94 9.77 43.37
CA ASP A 496 1.81 8.35 43.00
C ASP A 496 3.17 7.75 42.66
N ALA A 497 4.02 8.48 41.91
CA ALA A 497 5.39 8.05 41.62
C ALA A 497 6.25 7.95 42.89
N LEU A 498 6.15 8.91 43.82
CA LEU A 498 6.86 8.85 45.10
C LEU A 498 6.42 7.63 45.93
N ALA A 499 5.12 7.34 45.95
CA ALA A 499 4.58 6.17 46.63
C ALA A 499 5.04 4.86 45.98
N ALA A 500 5.11 4.80 44.64
CA ALA A 500 5.62 3.65 43.91
C ALA A 500 7.10 3.39 44.20
N GLU A 501 7.95 4.44 44.21
CA GLU A 501 9.37 4.32 44.57
C GLU A 501 9.58 3.95 46.04
N ALA A 502 8.73 4.43 46.96
CA ALA A 502 8.78 4.00 48.34
C ALA A 502 8.43 2.51 48.49
N ALA A 503 7.46 2.02 47.71
CA ALA A 503 7.04 0.63 47.74
C ALA A 503 8.12 -0.34 47.22
N THR A 504 8.97 0.08 46.29
CA THR A 504 10.10 -0.73 45.79
C THR A 504 11.28 -0.77 46.76
N GLN A 505 11.30 0.12 47.76
CA GLN A 505 12.37 0.22 48.76
C GLN A 505 11.80 0.24 50.19
N PRO A 506 11.35 -0.91 50.72
CA PRO A 506 10.66 -0.97 52.01
C PRO A 506 11.46 -0.36 53.18
N SER A 507 12.79 -0.49 53.14
CA SER A 507 13.69 0.08 54.16
C SER A 507 13.78 1.60 54.13
N ALA A 508 13.41 2.25 53.03
CA ALA A 508 13.45 3.70 52.85
C ALA A 508 12.11 4.39 53.11
N ILE A 509 11.02 3.64 53.36
CA ILE A 509 9.66 4.20 53.49
C ILE A 509 9.57 5.25 54.59
N GLU A 510 10.13 4.97 55.78
CA GLU A 510 10.09 5.90 56.92
C GLU A 510 10.89 7.18 56.66
N GLU A 511 12.06 7.05 56.03
CA GLU A 511 12.88 8.21 55.63
C GLU A 511 12.19 9.04 54.56
N MET A 512 11.63 8.41 53.53
CA MET A 512 10.89 9.09 52.47
C MET A 512 9.64 9.78 53.01
N ALA A 513 8.90 9.15 53.92
CA ALA A 513 7.76 9.78 54.59
C ALA A 513 8.19 11.01 55.39
N ALA A 514 9.30 10.93 56.14
CA ALA A 514 9.86 12.06 56.88
C ALA A 514 10.37 13.18 55.95
N TRP A 515 10.85 12.86 54.75
CA TRP A 515 11.27 13.84 53.75
C TRP A 515 10.08 14.53 53.10
N ILE A 516 9.04 13.78 52.73
CA ILE A 516 7.80 14.34 52.20
C ILE A 516 7.15 15.26 53.24
N ALA A 517 7.06 14.83 54.50
CA ALA A 517 6.53 15.66 55.59
C ALA A 517 7.31 16.98 55.71
N ARG A 518 8.65 16.93 55.73
CA ARG A 518 9.52 18.13 55.77
C ARG A 518 9.41 19.01 54.52
N ALA A 519 9.15 18.42 53.35
CA ALA A 519 8.96 19.17 52.12
C ALA A 519 7.59 19.84 52.03
N LEU A 520 6.57 19.27 52.69
CA LEU A 520 5.21 19.81 52.80
C LEU A 520 5.05 20.82 53.94
N GLU A 521 5.96 20.86 54.91
CA GLU A 521 5.98 21.89 55.93
C GLU A 521 6.11 23.27 55.25
N PRO A 522 5.13 24.18 55.42
CA PRO A 522 5.21 25.51 54.85
C PRO A 522 6.51 26.15 55.32
N ALA A 523 7.31 26.67 54.38
CA ALA A 523 8.42 27.54 54.73
C ALA A 523 7.82 28.63 55.64
N GLY A 524 8.21 28.61 56.92
CA GLY A 524 7.65 29.53 57.91
C GLY A 524 7.70 30.97 57.41
N PRO A 525 6.80 31.85 57.88
CA PRO A 525 6.67 33.21 57.36
C PRO A 525 8.05 33.89 57.31
N GLY A 526 8.60 33.99 56.10
CA GLY A 526 9.85 34.72 55.88
C GLY A 526 9.64 36.17 56.33
N PRO A 527 10.62 36.78 57.00
CA PRO A 527 10.45 38.11 57.57
C PRO A 527 10.11 39.08 56.44
N LEU A 528 8.91 39.65 56.50
CA LEU A 528 8.48 40.79 55.71
C LEU A 528 9.49 41.92 55.94
N ARG A 529 10.47 42.07 55.04
CA ARG A 529 11.26 43.30 54.97
C ARG A 529 10.34 44.41 54.47
N SER A 530 9.78 45.15 55.43
CA SER A 530 9.13 46.43 55.17
C SER A 530 10.18 47.43 54.68
N SER A 531 10.14 47.81 53.41
CA SER A 531 10.75 49.06 52.96
C SER A 531 9.65 50.00 52.49
N CYS A 532 9.20 50.87 53.40
CA CYS A 532 8.49 52.09 53.06
C CYS A 532 9.42 53.27 53.34
N ALA A 533 9.68 54.07 52.31
CA ALA A 533 9.75 55.54 52.29
C ALA A 533 10.85 56.06 51.34
N GLY A 534 10.47 57.00 50.47
CA GLY A 534 11.43 57.88 49.78
C GLY A 534 10.97 58.39 48.42
N HIS A 535 10.11 59.40 48.40
CA HIS A 535 9.81 60.24 47.23
C HIS A 535 11.08 60.85 46.61
N SER A 536 11.13 61.06 45.28
CA SER A 536 11.17 62.41 44.68
C SER A 536 11.17 62.40 43.13
N ALA A 537 10.61 63.48 42.60
CA ALA A 537 10.21 63.83 41.24
C ALA A 537 11.27 63.83 40.11
N ARG A 538 10.82 63.60 38.86
CA ARG A 538 10.79 64.55 37.72
C ARG A 538 10.80 63.81 36.37
N GLY A 539 10.01 64.30 35.41
CA GLY A 539 10.32 64.11 33.98
C GLY A 539 9.12 63.98 33.04
N MET A 540 8.61 65.12 32.56
CA MET A 540 7.74 65.24 31.38
C MET A 540 8.30 64.53 30.13
N ARG A 541 7.44 63.90 29.32
CA ARG A 541 7.09 64.34 27.93
C ARG A 541 6.11 63.34 27.25
N ARG A 542 5.06 63.92 26.63
CA ARG A 542 4.36 63.66 25.34
C ARG A 542 4.39 62.20 24.80
N SER A 543 3.31 61.61 24.27
CA SER A 543 2.26 62.16 23.41
C SER A 543 1.04 61.23 23.33
N SER A 544 -0.11 61.86 23.15
CA SER A 544 -1.45 61.35 22.92
C SER A 544 -1.65 60.60 21.60
N GLY A 545 -2.47 59.54 21.63
CA GLY A 545 -3.08 58.92 20.47
C GLY A 545 -4.25 58.00 20.86
N SER A 546 -5.46 58.55 20.85
CA SER A 546 -6.77 57.93 20.53
C SER A 546 -7.34 56.73 21.33
N SER A 547 -8.49 57.02 21.95
CA SER A 547 -9.54 56.18 22.59
C SER A 547 -10.22 55.15 21.64
N PRO A 548 -11.35 54.47 22.01
CA PRO A 548 -11.99 54.19 23.32
C PRO A 548 -12.38 52.69 23.49
N ILE A 549 -12.96 52.30 24.63
CA ILE A 549 -14.30 51.66 24.76
C ILE A 549 -14.51 51.06 26.18
N CYS A 550 -15.57 51.57 26.82
CA CYS A 550 -16.50 50.99 27.79
C CYS A 550 -16.01 50.08 28.94
N ASP A 551 -15.94 50.74 30.09
CA ASP A 551 -16.47 50.37 31.40
C ASP A 551 -17.70 49.43 31.38
N GLU A 552 -17.64 48.30 32.09
CA GLU A 552 -18.77 47.86 32.92
C GLU A 552 -18.29 47.04 34.12
N SER A 553 -18.68 47.55 35.28
CA SER A 553 -18.28 47.11 36.61
C SER A 553 -19.15 45.95 37.10
N LEU A 554 -18.55 44.92 37.73
CA LEU A 554 -19.28 44.03 38.63
C LEU A 554 -18.51 43.83 39.94
N ARG A 555 -19.03 44.49 40.97
CA ARG A 555 -18.63 44.39 42.38
C ARG A 555 -19.01 43.02 42.94
N ILE A 556 -18.11 42.38 43.67
CA ILE A 556 -18.47 41.35 44.66
C ILE A 556 -17.92 41.76 46.02
N ARG A 557 -18.82 41.78 47.01
CA ARG A 557 -18.63 42.20 48.40
C ARG A 557 -17.83 41.16 49.19
N ARG A 558 -16.89 41.65 50.01
CA ARG A 558 -16.30 40.94 51.14
C ARG A 558 -17.36 40.69 52.22
N THR A 559 -17.40 39.48 52.76
CA THR A 559 -17.91 39.23 54.12
C THR A 559 -16.89 38.37 54.86
N GLU A 560 -16.42 38.88 56.00
CA GLU A 560 -15.63 38.14 56.98
C GLU A 560 -16.59 37.39 57.91
N LYS A 561 -16.28 36.14 58.26
CA LYS A 561 -16.64 35.55 59.56
C LYS A 561 -15.73 34.38 59.92
N ALA A 562 -15.33 34.38 61.19
CA ALA A 562 -14.42 33.44 61.83
C ALA A 562 -15.08 32.09 62.17
N GLY A 563 -14.26 31.03 62.24
CA GLY A 563 -14.60 29.75 62.89
C GLY A 563 -13.86 28.54 62.33
N ARG A 564 -12.91 27.96 63.09
CA ARG A 564 -12.49 26.53 62.98
C ARG A 564 -13.65 25.64 63.47
N PRO A 565 -13.84 24.34 63.09
CA PRO A 565 -12.77 23.32 63.08
C PRO A 565 -12.91 22.08 62.14
N SER A 566 -11.84 21.25 62.16
CA SER A 566 -11.74 19.80 61.87
C SER A 566 -11.86 19.28 60.43
N ILE A 567 -10.82 18.56 59.97
CA ILE A 567 -10.80 17.76 58.74
C ILE A 567 -11.02 16.30 59.12
N ARG A 568 -12.07 15.69 58.56
CA ARG A 568 -12.37 14.25 58.60
C ARG A 568 -12.23 13.73 57.17
N TRP A 569 -11.42 12.71 56.94
CA TRP A 569 -11.28 12.07 55.63
C TRP A 569 -12.53 11.21 55.34
N SER A 570 -13.31 11.60 54.32
CA SER A 570 -14.37 10.75 53.76
C SER A 570 -14.06 10.41 52.30
N ARG A 571 -13.94 9.12 51.99
CA ARG A 571 -13.91 8.61 50.61
C ARG A 571 -15.30 8.76 49.99
N SER A 572 -15.45 9.69 49.06
CA SER A 572 -16.62 9.78 48.17
C SER A 572 -16.38 8.93 46.92
N ARG A 573 -17.24 7.92 46.72
CA ARG A 573 -17.37 7.21 45.45
C ARG A 573 -18.10 8.12 44.46
N CYS A 574 -17.45 8.49 43.36
CA CYS A 574 -18.14 9.08 42.22
C CYS A 574 -19.00 8.01 41.52
N LYS A 575 -20.32 8.17 41.61
CA LYS A 575 -21.27 7.61 40.65
C LYS A 575 -21.35 8.60 39.48
N VAL A 576 -20.92 8.17 38.30
CA VAL A 576 -21.22 8.88 37.05
C VAL A 576 -22.61 8.43 36.61
N SER A 577 -23.57 9.36 36.57
CA SER A 577 -24.84 9.18 35.88
C SER A 577 -24.69 9.68 34.44
N SER A 578 -24.84 8.80 33.47
CA SER A 578 -25.01 9.17 32.07
C SER A 578 -26.50 9.17 31.73
N GLU A 579 -27.08 10.35 31.54
CA GLU A 579 -28.38 10.50 30.88
C GLU A 579 -28.20 10.33 29.36
N LEU A 580 -28.96 9.39 28.80
CA LEU A 580 -29.11 9.16 27.37
C LEU A 580 -30.08 10.18 26.77
N SER A 581 -29.65 10.85 25.69
CA SER A 581 -30.54 11.34 24.65
C SER A 581 -30.72 10.26 23.58
N ARG A 582 -31.98 10.00 23.24
CA ARG A 582 -32.44 9.06 22.21
C ARG A 582 -32.38 9.72 20.83
N SER A 583 -31.86 9.01 19.82
CA SER A 583 -32.53 8.94 18.52
C SER A 583 -32.20 7.63 17.81
N LYS A 584 -33.22 7.06 17.17
CA LYS A 584 -33.35 5.69 16.67
C LYS A 584 -32.77 5.53 15.26
N SER A 585 -32.22 4.35 14.96
CA SER A 585 -32.55 3.45 13.81
C SER A 585 -31.57 2.25 13.84
N VAL A 586 -31.97 1.07 14.33
CA VAL A 586 -32.41 -0.14 13.55
C VAL A 586 -31.35 -0.58 12.52
N GLY A 587 -30.77 -1.79 12.54
CA GLY A 587 -30.98 -2.97 13.38
C GLY A 587 -30.04 -4.14 13.01
N ILE A 588 -30.31 -5.27 13.68
CA ILE A 588 -29.83 -6.66 13.46
C ILE A 588 -28.47 -7.03 14.10
N LEU A 589 -28.58 -7.61 15.30
CA LEU A 589 -27.55 -8.32 16.04
C LEU A 589 -27.83 -9.83 15.93
N LEU A 590 -26.91 -10.60 15.35
CA LEU A 590 -26.92 -12.07 15.39
C LEU A 590 -26.17 -12.54 16.65
N CYS A 591 -26.92 -13.13 17.58
CA CYS A 591 -26.37 -13.81 18.76
C CYS A 591 -25.70 -15.13 18.34
N ARG A 592 -24.44 -15.34 18.72
CA ARG A 592 -23.84 -16.68 18.78
C ARG A 592 -23.39 -16.97 20.21
N MET A 593 -24.13 -17.89 20.84
CA MET A 593 -23.83 -18.46 22.15
C MET A 593 -22.61 -19.38 22.06
N LYS A 594 -21.74 -19.30 23.06
CA LYS A 594 -20.78 -20.37 23.40
C LYS A 594 -21.53 -21.50 24.12
N PRO A 595 -21.14 -22.77 23.91
CA PRO A 595 -21.31 -23.79 24.93
C PRO A 595 -19.97 -24.18 25.55
N PHE A 596 -19.97 -24.23 26.88
CA PHE A 596 -18.99 -24.86 27.74
C PHE A 596 -19.67 -26.12 28.29
N ALA A 597 -19.13 -27.32 28.04
CA ALA A 597 -19.32 -28.51 28.89
C ALA A 597 -18.46 -29.70 28.42
N GLY A 598 -17.41 -30.01 29.19
CA GLY A 598 -17.23 -31.31 29.88
C GLY A 598 -16.87 -32.58 29.07
N PRO A 599 -15.86 -33.37 29.52
CA PRO A 599 -15.38 -34.56 28.83
C PRO A 599 -16.17 -35.83 29.19
N TRP A 600 -16.32 -36.75 28.24
CA TRP A 600 -16.84 -38.10 28.47
C TRP A 600 -15.72 -39.15 28.43
N LYS A 601 -15.66 -39.95 29.49
CA LYS A 601 -14.84 -41.16 29.65
C LYS A 601 -15.43 -42.32 28.85
N ARG A 602 -14.53 -43.20 28.39
CA ARG A 602 -14.79 -44.54 27.81
C ARG A 602 -15.65 -45.43 28.72
N PHE A 603 -16.47 -46.27 28.11
CA PHE A 603 -16.67 -47.66 28.51
C PHE A 603 -17.02 -48.53 27.29
N SER A 604 -16.40 -49.72 27.27
CA SER A 604 -16.59 -50.90 26.39
C SER A 604 -16.37 -50.73 24.89
#